data_AF-A0A934YME4-F1
#
_entry.id   AF-A0A934YME4-F1
#
_cell.length_a   1.000
_cell.length_b   1.000
_cell.length_c   1.000
_cell.angle_alpha   90.00
_cell.angle_beta   90.00
_cell.angle_gamma   90.00
#
_symmetry.space_group_name_H-M   'P 1'
#
loop_
_entity.id
_entity.type
_entity.pdbx_description
1 polymer ?
#
loop_
_entity_poly.entity_id
_entity_poly.type
_entity_poly.pdbx_seq_one_letter_code
_entity_poly.pdbx_strand_id
1 'polypeptide(L)'
;MFLKRLIVGLIIGGIAGAIVAAILVQGLGMAVTTGAGAFVAYLAAAGTGVLTGLVAGKPIWAAEGRIEAGLKAFFGMLLALGMMFVLRTWVHVGLDLTSLRAGSGSLGDLPAAYLPLIAGLLGGFFELDNSGDEAKEGEAKDGAKVRVAASSDDVDAEEEVEDEPAQAKKRR
;
A
#
# COMPACT_ATOMS: atom_id res chain seq x y z
N MET A 1 14.58 -9.01 -16.06
CA MET A 1 14.25 -8.45 -14.73
C MET A 1 13.13 -7.41 -14.82
N PHE A 2 13.28 -6.31 -15.56
CA PHE A 2 12.24 -5.26 -15.70
C PHE A 2 10.87 -5.73 -16.22
N LEU A 3 10.84 -6.64 -17.21
CA LEU A 3 9.56 -7.16 -17.73
C LEU A 3 8.76 -7.92 -16.67
N LYS A 4 9.42 -8.75 -15.84
CA LYS A 4 8.79 -9.46 -14.73
C LYS A 4 8.14 -8.47 -13.76
N ARG A 5 8.86 -7.39 -13.42
CA ARG A 5 8.40 -6.36 -12.49
C ARG A 5 7.22 -5.57 -13.03
N LEU A 6 7.28 -5.19 -14.32
CA LEU A 6 6.16 -4.55 -15.00
C LEU A 6 4.89 -5.41 -14.94
N ILE A 7 5.00 -6.70 -15.25
CA ILE A 7 3.87 -7.64 -15.22
C ILE A 7 3.32 -7.79 -13.80
N VAL A 8 4.20 -7.96 -12.81
CA VAL A 8 3.81 -8.05 -11.39
C VAL A 8 3.07 -6.79 -10.96
N GLY A 9 3.60 -5.60 -11.27
CA GLY A 9 2.95 -4.33 -10.96
C GLY A 9 1.60 -4.16 -11.64
N LEU A 10 1.49 -4.55 -12.91
CA LEU A 10 0.23 -4.50 -13.66
C LEU A 10 -0.83 -5.41 -13.05
N ILE A 11 -0.45 -6.60 -12.61
CA ILE A 11 -1.35 -7.56 -11.96
C ILE A 11 -1.77 -7.06 -10.58
N ILE A 12 -0.82 -6.66 -9.73
CA ILE A 12 -1.12 -6.18 -8.37
C ILE A 12 -2.02 -4.94 -8.44
N GLY A 13 -1.63 -3.97 -9.27
CA GLY A 13 -2.43 -2.77 -9.50
C GLY A 13 -3.80 -3.11 -10.07
N GLY A 14 -3.87 -3.95 -11.10
CA GLY A 14 -5.14 -4.36 -11.72
C GLY A 14 -6.08 -5.05 -10.74
N ILE A 15 -5.56 -5.93 -9.88
CA ILE A 15 -6.33 -6.59 -8.81
C ILE A 15 -6.83 -5.55 -7.80
N ALA A 16 -5.98 -4.63 -7.34
CA ALA A 16 -6.39 -3.57 -6.42
C ALA A 16 -7.52 -2.72 -7.02
N GLY A 17 -7.38 -2.28 -8.27
CA GLY A 17 -8.42 -1.54 -8.98
C GLY A 17 -9.70 -2.35 -9.20
N ALA A 18 -9.59 -3.67 -9.47
CA ALA A 18 -10.73 -4.57 -9.58
C ALA A 18 -11.49 -4.76 -8.27
N ILE A 19 -10.78 -4.82 -7.13
CA ILE A 19 -11.40 -4.88 -5.81
C ILE A 19 -12.19 -3.59 -5.55
N VAL A 20 -11.59 -2.42 -5.78
CA VAL A 20 -12.28 -1.14 -5.60
C VAL A 20 -13.50 -1.05 -6.53
N ALA A 21 -13.36 -1.45 -7.79
CA ALA A 21 -14.48 -1.50 -8.72
C ALA A 21 -15.59 -2.45 -8.25
N ALA A 22 -15.26 -3.64 -7.77
CA ALA A 22 -16.22 -4.59 -7.25
C ALA A 22 -16.98 -4.02 -6.05
N ILE A 23 -16.29 -3.31 -5.14
CA ILE A 23 -16.94 -2.62 -4.01
C ILE A 23 -17.94 -1.58 -4.51
N LEU A 24 -17.57 -0.76 -5.49
CA LEU A 24 -18.47 0.27 -6.03
C LEU A 24 -19.67 -0.34 -6.77
N VAL A 25 -19.42 -1.31 -7.62
CA VAL A 25 -20.45 -1.90 -8.50
C VAL A 25 -21.35 -2.86 -7.73
N GLN A 26 -20.78 -3.82 -7.00
CA GLN A 26 -21.53 -4.86 -6.32
C GLN A 26 -21.91 -4.46 -4.89
N GLY A 27 -21.08 -3.69 -4.20
CA GLY A 27 -21.37 -3.23 -2.84
C GLY A 27 -22.31 -2.03 -2.80
N LEU A 28 -22.07 -1.02 -3.65
CA LEU A 28 -22.82 0.24 -3.66
C LEU A 28 -23.83 0.35 -4.82
N GLY A 29 -23.87 -0.60 -5.75
CA GLY A 29 -24.76 -0.57 -6.91
C GLY A 29 -24.40 0.50 -7.95
N MET A 30 -23.21 1.09 -7.88
CA MET A 30 -22.77 2.15 -8.78
C MET A 30 -22.09 1.58 -10.03
N ALA A 31 -22.90 1.05 -10.94
CA ALA A 31 -22.42 0.48 -12.21
C ALA A 31 -21.96 1.54 -13.23
N VAL A 32 -22.55 2.74 -13.19
CA VAL A 32 -22.27 3.83 -14.13
C VAL A 32 -22.13 5.15 -13.36
N THR A 33 -21.12 5.95 -13.70
CA THR A 33 -20.76 7.17 -12.98
C THR A 33 -20.88 8.44 -13.85
N THR A 34 -22.02 8.60 -14.51
CA THR A 34 -22.34 9.77 -15.37
C THR A 34 -23.04 10.90 -14.59
N GLY A 35 -23.05 12.11 -15.14
CA GLY A 35 -23.79 13.25 -14.58
C GLY A 35 -23.36 13.59 -13.15
N ALA A 36 -24.29 13.58 -12.19
CA ALA A 36 -23.99 13.79 -10.76
C ALA A 36 -23.01 12.75 -10.19
N GLY A 37 -22.95 11.55 -10.77
CA GLY A 37 -21.99 10.50 -10.41
C GLY A 37 -20.56 10.77 -10.89
N ALA A 38 -20.32 11.81 -11.70
CA ALA A 38 -18.99 12.09 -12.24
C ALA A 38 -17.96 12.40 -11.15
N PHE A 39 -18.37 13.15 -10.13
CA PHE A 39 -17.52 13.44 -8.97
C PHE A 39 -17.07 12.16 -8.25
N VAL A 40 -17.97 11.19 -8.11
CA VAL A 40 -17.66 9.87 -7.52
C VAL A 40 -16.59 9.14 -8.34
N ALA A 41 -16.62 9.27 -9.65
CA ALA A 41 -15.62 8.65 -10.51
C ALA A 41 -14.21 9.20 -10.26
N TYR A 42 -14.08 10.53 -10.12
CA TYR A 42 -12.81 11.18 -9.77
C TYR A 42 -12.35 10.80 -8.35
N LEU A 43 -13.26 10.77 -7.37
CA LEU A 43 -12.92 10.32 -6.02
C LEU A 43 -12.48 8.85 -5.98
N ALA A 44 -13.18 7.98 -6.72
CA ALA A 44 -12.84 6.58 -6.82
C ALA A 44 -11.49 6.37 -7.52
N ALA A 45 -11.22 7.13 -8.59
CA ALA A 45 -9.93 7.12 -9.26
C ALA A 45 -8.81 7.60 -8.31
N ALA A 46 -9.01 8.74 -7.64
CA ALA A 46 -8.08 9.28 -6.65
C ALA A 46 -7.76 8.27 -5.55
N GLY A 47 -8.81 7.70 -4.93
CA GLY A 47 -8.65 6.67 -3.89
C GLY A 47 -7.97 5.41 -4.39
N THR A 48 -8.26 4.99 -5.63
CA THR A 48 -7.59 3.84 -6.25
C THR A 48 -6.11 4.13 -6.52
N GLY A 49 -5.77 5.35 -6.95
CA GLY A 49 -4.39 5.79 -7.11
C GLY A 49 -3.62 5.79 -5.79
N VAL A 50 -4.25 6.28 -4.70
CA VAL A 50 -3.69 6.21 -3.33
C VAL A 50 -3.43 4.75 -2.96
N LEU A 51 -4.45 3.89 -3.05
CA LEU A 51 -4.34 2.48 -2.68
C LEU A 51 -3.25 1.75 -3.49
N THR A 52 -3.18 2.01 -4.79
CA THR A 52 -2.16 1.43 -5.67
C THR A 52 -0.76 1.90 -5.25
N GLY A 53 -0.58 3.18 -4.93
CA GLY A 53 0.70 3.71 -4.45
C GLY A 53 1.13 3.18 -3.09
N LEU A 54 0.19 2.82 -2.23
CA LEU A 54 0.47 2.19 -0.93
C LEU A 54 0.83 0.70 -1.03
N VAL A 55 0.31 0.01 -2.05
CA VAL A 55 0.46 -1.45 -2.20
C VAL A 55 1.61 -1.81 -3.15
N ALA A 56 1.91 -0.98 -4.14
CA ALA A 56 2.97 -1.24 -5.11
C ALA A 56 4.36 -0.83 -4.58
N GLY A 57 5.37 -1.68 -4.80
CA GLY A 57 6.74 -1.45 -4.40
C GLY A 57 7.09 -2.02 -3.02
N LYS A 58 7.91 -1.28 -2.26
CA LYS A 58 8.34 -1.72 -0.92
C LYS A 58 7.16 -1.71 0.05
N PRO A 59 7.06 -2.69 0.95
CA PRO A 59 5.97 -2.73 1.91
C PRO A 59 6.04 -1.57 2.90
N ILE A 60 4.87 -1.06 3.30
CA ILE A 60 4.75 0.08 4.25
C ILE A 60 5.33 -0.19 5.64
N TRP A 61 5.56 -1.45 5.99
CA TRP A 61 6.18 -1.85 7.26
C TRP A 61 7.71 -1.85 7.22
N ALA A 62 8.34 -1.72 6.05
CA ALA A 62 9.78 -1.54 5.94
C ALA A 62 10.20 -0.13 6.39
N ALA A 63 11.39 0.01 6.98
CA ALA A 63 11.89 1.29 7.52
C ALA A 63 11.93 2.40 6.45
N GLU A 64 12.34 2.07 5.22
CA GLU A 64 12.39 2.99 4.08
C GLU A 64 11.05 3.09 3.33
N GLY A 65 10.18 2.08 3.48
CA GLY A 65 8.96 1.94 2.69
C GLY A 65 7.87 2.97 3.02
N ARG A 66 7.90 3.58 4.21
CA ARG A 66 6.84 4.52 4.64
C ARG A 66 6.83 5.82 3.85
N ILE A 67 8.01 6.40 3.61
CA ILE A 67 8.13 7.67 2.88
C ILE A 67 7.85 7.44 1.39
N GLU A 68 8.39 6.35 0.84
CA GLU A 68 8.17 5.96 -0.56
C GLU A 68 6.69 5.68 -0.85
N ALA A 69 6.02 4.91 0.00
CA ALA A 69 4.59 4.62 -0.14
C ALA A 69 3.73 5.88 0.01
N GLY A 70 4.08 6.80 0.92
CA GLY A 70 3.39 8.08 1.06
C GLY A 70 3.52 8.94 -0.20
N LEU A 71 4.73 9.03 -0.77
CA LEU A 71 4.98 9.79 -1.99
C LEU A 71 4.25 9.16 -3.19
N LYS A 72 4.30 7.84 -3.33
CA LYS A 72 3.58 7.08 -4.37
C LYS A 72 2.08 7.20 -4.22
N ALA A 73 1.54 7.21 -3.01
CA ALA A 73 0.13 7.41 -2.77
C ALA A 73 -0.32 8.81 -3.21
N PHE A 74 0.44 9.85 -2.85
CA PHE A 74 0.15 11.22 -3.25
C PHE A 74 0.20 11.42 -4.77
N PHE A 75 1.28 10.97 -5.43
CA PHE A 75 1.37 11.07 -6.89
C PHE A 75 0.42 10.11 -7.60
N GLY A 76 0.16 8.94 -7.03
CA GLY A 76 -0.82 7.98 -7.52
C GLY A 76 -2.22 8.60 -7.56
N MET A 77 -2.61 9.33 -6.52
CA MET A 77 -3.85 10.11 -6.50
C MET A 77 -3.91 11.13 -7.66
N LEU A 78 -2.86 11.95 -7.82
CA LEU A 78 -2.82 13.00 -8.84
C LEU A 78 -2.82 12.42 -10.25
N LEU A 79 -2.02 11.37 -10.49
CA LEU A 79 -1.96 10.68 -11.76
C LEU A 79 -3.28 9.98 -12.08
N ALA A 80 -3.92 9.34 -11.10
CA ALA A 80 -5.23 8.73 -11.31
C ALA A 80 -6.31 9.76 -11.66
N LEU A 81 -6.30 10.93 -11.01
CA LEU A 81 -7.19 12.05 -11.37
C LEU A 81 -6.94 12.54 -12.80
N GLY A 82 -5.66 12.68 -13.18
CA GLY A 82 -5.27 13.06 -14.54
C GLY A 82 -5.67 12.02 -15.58
N MET A 83 -5.44 10.73 -15.31
CA MET A 83 -5.87 9.63 -16.17
C MET A 83 -7.40 9.58 -16.30
N MET A 84 -8.12 9.82 -15.21
CA MET A 84 -9.58 9.88 -15.24
C MET A 84 -10.08 11.03 -16.12
N PHE A 85 -9.45 12.20 -16.00
CA PHE A 85 -9.71 13.34 -16.88
C PHE A 85 -9.43 12.99 -18.34
N VAL A 86 -8.32 12.30 -18.62
CA VAL A 86 -7.97 11.85 -19.97
C VAL A 86 -9.04 10.91 -20.54
N LEU A 87 -9.42 9.89 -19.77
CA LEU A 87 -10.41 8.90 -20.19
C LEU A 87 -11.75 9.56 -20.52
N ARG A 88 -12.22 10.49 -19.71
CA ARG A 88 -13.51 11.14 -19.92
C ARG A 88 -13.52 12.21 -21.00
N THR A 89 -12.38 12.85 -21.24
CA THR A 89 -12.29 13.94 -22.22
C THR A 89 -12.04 13.43 -23.63
N TRP A 90 -11.24 12.36 -23.77
CA TRP A 90 -10.78 11.92 -25.09
C TRP A 90 -11.17 10.48 -25.44
N VAL A 91 -11.45 9.61 -24.46
CA VAL A 91 -11.70 8.18 -24.72
C VAL A 91 -13.19 7.88 -24.68
N HIS A 92 -13.78 7.73 -25.87
CA HIS A 92 -15.22 7.53 -26.07
C HIS A 92 -15.57 6.09 -26.47
N VAL A 93 -14.77 5.11 -26.02
CA VAL A 93 -14.98 3.70 -26.35
C VAL A 93 -16.15 3.16 -25.52
N GLY A 94 -17.22 2.73 -26.20
CA GLY A 94 -18.37 2.09 -25.56
C GLY A 94 -18.07 0.63 -25.22
N LEU A 95 -18.41 0.23 -24.00
CA LEU A 95 -18.31 -1.15 -23.52
C LEU A 95 -19.66 -1.61 -22.95
N ASP A 96 -19.97 -2.88 -23.15
CA ASP A 96 -21.09 -3.56 -22.52
C ASP A 96 -20.57 -4.65 -21.58
N LEU A 97 -20.74 -4.42 -20.28
CA LEU A 97 -20.35 -5.33 -19.19
C LEU A 97 -21.59 -5.81 -18.42
N THR A 98 -22.76 -5.79 -19.06
CA THR A 98 -24.02 -6.22 -18.44
C THR A 98 -23.98 -7.69 -18.04
N SER A 99 -23.25 -8.53 -18.78
CA SER A 99 -23.01 -9.95 -18.44
C SER A 99 -22.31 -10.14 -17.09
N LEU A 100 -21.53 -9.15 -16.65
CA LEU A 100 -20.83 -9.13 -15.37
C LEU A 100 -21.57 -8.30 -14.31
N ARG A 101 -22.81 -7.86 -14.61
CA ARG A 101 -23.61 -6.94 -13.77
C ARG A 101 -22.89 -5.61 -13.52
N ALA A 102 -22.03 -5.19 -14.43
CA ALA A 102 -21.22 -3.97 -14.31
C ALA A 102 -21.68 -2.82 -15.22
N GLY A 103 -22.85 -2.96 -15.84
CA GLY A 103 -23.48 -1.92 -16.67
C GLY A 103 -22.88 -1.81 -18.07
N SER A 104 -23.35 -0.81 -18.81
CA SER A 104 -22.92 -0.48 -20.17
C SER A 104 -22.74 1.02 -20.31
N GLY A 105 -21.73 1.48 -21.03
CA GLY A 105 -21.41 2.91 -21.15
C GLY A 105 -20.02 3.16 -21.74
N SER A 106 -19.56 4.41 -21.68
CA SER A 106 -18.19 4.73 -22.06
C SER A 106 -17.20 4.13 -21.08
N LEU A 107 -15.98 3.79 -21.54
CA LEU A 107 -14.88 3.30 -20.72
C LEU A 107 -14.66 4.19 -19.48
N GLY A 108 -14.74 5.51 -19.64
CA GLY A 108 -14.57 6.49 -18.54
C GLY A 108 -15.77 6.57 -17.57
N ASP A 109 -16.88 5.91 -17.85
CA ASP A 109 -18.07 5.94 -17.01
C ASP A 109 -18.26 4.66 -16.18
N LEU A 110 -17.58 3.58 -16.56
CA LEU A 110 -17.72 2.25 -15.97
C LEU A 110 -16.58 1.96 -14.98
N PRO A 111 -16.83 1.96 -13.65
CA PRO A 111 -15.80 1.70 -12.65
C PRO A 111 -15.09 0.36 -12.85
N ALA A 112 -15.83 -0.66 -13.28
CA ALA A 112 -15.30 -1.98 -13.62
C ALA A 112 -14.29 -1.98 -14.77
N ALA A 113 -14.28 -0.94 -15.61
CA ALA A 113 -13.35 -0.82 -16.72
C ALA A 113 -12.19 0.13 -16.38
N TYR A 114 -12.48 1.36 -15.93
CA TYR A 114 -11.41 2.35 -15.74
C TYR A 114 -10.57 2.12 -14.48
N LEU A 115 -11.13 1.62 -13.37
CA LEU A 115 -10.36 1.47 -12.13
C LEU A 115 -9.27 0.39 -12.21
N PRO A 116 -9.55 -0.83 -12.73
CA PRO A 116 -8.48 -1.82 -12.95
C PRO A 116 -7.44 -1.34 -13.95
N LEU A 117 -7.85 -0.59 -14.98
CA LEU A 117 -6.94 -0.05 -15.99
C LEU A 117 -6.00 0.99 -15.40
N ILE A 118 -6.52 2.00 -14.70
CA ILE A 118 -5.71 3.04 -14.05
C ILE A 118 -4.79 2.42 -13.01
N ALA A 119 -5.32 1.56 -12.14
CA ALA A 119 -4.56 0.91 -11.09
C ALA A 119 -3.46 0.00 -11.67
N GLY A 120 -3.76 -0.78 -12.71
CA GLY A 120 -2.77 -1.62 -13.38
C GLY A 120 -1.64 -0.80 -14.00
N LEU A 121 -1.95 0.31 -14.67
CA LEU A 121 -0.92 1.20 -15.23
C LEU A 121 -0.05 1.82 -14.14
N LEU A 122 -0.65 2.31 -13.06
CA LEU A 122 0.08 2.88 -11.92
C LEU A 122 0.91 1.83 -11.18
N GLY A 123 0.36 0.65 -10.93
CA GLY A 123 1.08 -0.46 -10.29
C GLY A 123 2.28 -0.90 -11.12
N GLY A 124 2.10 -1.02 -12.44
CA GLY A 124 3.19 -1.28 -13.38
C GLY A 124 4.29 -0.21 -13.32
N PHE A 125 3.90 1.07 -13.28
CA PHE A 125 4.84 2.19 -13.17
C PHE A 125 5.61 2.19 -11.83
N PHE A 126 4.92 2.03 -10.70
CA PHE A 126 5.54 2.04 -9.38
C PHE A 126 6.43 0.83 -9.11
N GLU A 127 6.10 -0.35 -9.63
CA GLU A 127 6.98 -1.52 -9.54
C GLU A 127 8.21 -1.39 -10.44
N LEU A 128 8.06 -0.76 -11.61
CA LEU A 128 9.18 -0.51 -12.50
C LEU A 128 10.16 0.51 -11.91
N ASP A 129 9.64 1.56 -11.28
CA ASP A 129 10.40 2.65 -10.64
C ASP A 129 11.14 2.19 -9.36
N ASN A 130 10.70 1.10 -8.74
CA ASN A 130 11.30 0.61 -7.50
C ASN A 130 12.68 -0.06 -7.72
N SER A 131 13.66 0.61 -8.31
CA SER A 131 14.97 0.06 -8.64
C SER A 131 15.92 0.08 -7.44
N GLY A 132 15.71 -0.80 -6.47
CA GLY A 132 16.62 -0.93 -5.33
C GLY A 132 16.21 -2.06 -4.39
N ASP A 133 17.16 -2.94 -4.11
CA ASP A 133 17.10 -4.11 -3.24
C ASP A 133 16.16 -5.23 -3.67
N GLU A 134 16.74 -6.18 -4.42
CA GLU A 134 16.52 -7.58 -4.07
C GLU A 134 16.93 -7.76 -2.60
N ALA A 135 16.01 -7.47 -1.68
CA ALA A 135 16.07 -8.09 -0.38
C ALA A 135 16.06 -9.58 -0.67
N LYS A 136 17.23 -10.21 -0.52
CA LYS A 136 17.41 -11.65 -0.57
C LYS A 136 16.20 -12.27 0.13
N GLU A 137 15.48 -13.11 -0.61
CA GLU A 137 14.48 -14.00 -0.05
C GLU A 137 15.02 -14.51 1.28
N GLY A 138 14.25 -14.32 2.34
CA GLY A 138 14.59 -14.86 3.64
C GLY A 138 14.69 -16.37 3.50
N GLU A 139 15.92 -16.87 3.33
CA GLU A 139 16.29 -18.16 3.87
C GLU A 139 15.90 -18.10 5.34
N ALA A 140 14.84 -18.83 5.66
CA ALA A 140 14.46 -19.15 7.01
C ALA A 140 15.68 -19.80 7.68
N LYS A 141 16.51 -18.99 8.34
CA LYS A 141 17.46 -19.50 9.32
C LYS A 141 16.64 -19.88 10.55
N ASP A 142 16.27 -21.14 10.47
CA ASP A 142 15.97 -22.09 11.52
C ASP A 142 16.35 -21.59 12.93
N GLY A 143 15.40 -21.73 13.83
CA GLY A 143 15.43 -21.15 15.17
C GLY A 143 16.59 -21.65 16.01
N ALA A 144 17.60 -20.80 16.23
CA ALA A 144 18.54 -20.98 17.32
C ALA A 144 17.98 -20.32 18.58
N LYS A 145 17.23 -21.11 19.36
CA LYS A 145 16.90 -20.85 20.77
C LYS A 145 18.16 -20.42 21.54
N VAL A 146 18.24 -19.14 21.89
CA VAL A 146 19.15 -18.68 22.95
C VAL A 146 18.55 -19.15 24.28
N ARG A 147 19.08 -20.25 24.81
CA ARG A 147 18.76 -20.73 26.16
C ARG A 147 19.49 -19.85 27.18
N VAL A 148 18.72 -19.21 28.04
CA VAL A 148 19.18 -18.67 29.32
C VAL A 148 19.35 -19.83 30.31
N ALA A 149 20.39 -19.72 31.15
CA ALA A 149 20.79 -20.55 32.29
C ALA A 149 21.62 -21.81 31.94
N ALA A 150 22.71 -22.15 32.64
CA ALA A 150 23.15 -21.77 33.99
C ALA A 150 24.67 -21.95 34.15
N SER A 151 25.27 -21.16 35.04
CA SER A 151 26.28 -21.67 35.97
C SER A 151 26.11 -20.91 37.29
N SER A 152 25.31 -21.52 38.16
CA SER A 152 25.29 -21.31 39.60
C SER A 152 26.61 -21.78 40.19
N ASP A 153 27.26 -20.94 40.98
CA ASP A 153 27.98 -21.35 42.20
C ASP A 153 28.13 -20.11 43.10
N ASP A 154 27.30 -20.11 44.14
CA ASP A 154 27.51 -19.65 45.52
C ASP A 154 28.57 -18.57 45.82
N VAL A 155 28.12 -17.44 46.38
CA VAL A 155 28.36 -17.09 47.81
C VAL A 155 27.24 -16.16 48.28
N ASP A 156 26.39 -16.70 49.17
CA ASP A 156 25.49 -15.98 50.06
C ASP A 156 26.33 -15.30 51.16
N ALA A 157 26.19 -13.97 51.33
CA ALA A 157 26.60 -13.30 52.56
C ALA A 157 25.94 -11.91 52.67
N GLU A 158 24.88 -11.89 53.48
CA GLU A 158 24.57 -10.87 54.48
C GLU A 158 23.79 -9.60 54.05
N GLU A 159 22.52 -9.63 54.48
CA GLU A 159 21.69 -8.51 54.89
C GLU A 159 22.48 -7.44 55.67
N GLU A 160 22.26 -6.15 55.39
CA GLU A 160 21.75 -5.24 56.41
C GLU A 160 21.24 -3.92 55.81
N VAL A 161 20.09 -3.51 56.32
CA VAL A 161 19.36 -2.27 56.11
C VAL A 161 19.98 -1.18 57.00
N GLU A 162 20.01 0.07 56.56
CA GLU A 162 19.84 1.33 57.34
C GLU A 162 20.41 2.52 56.52
N ASP A 163 19.56 3.39 55.99
CA ASP A 163 19.05 4.64 56.58
C ASP A 163 20.03 5.85 56.49
N GLU A 164 19.44 6.99 56.11
CA GLU A 164 19.95 8.37 56.07
C GLU A 164 20.69 8.83 57.36
N PRO A 165 21.27 10.08 57.50
CA PRO A 165 21.19 11.29 56.66
C PRO A 165 22.50 12.11 56.50
N ALA A 166 22.36 13.22 55.78
CA ALA A 166 23.22 14.40 55.70
C ALA A 166 24.09 14.74 56.93
N GLN A 167 25.33 15.22 56.68
CA GLN A 167 25.78 16.54 57.15
C GLN A 167 27.11 17.00 56.52
N ALA A 168 27.13 18.29 56.20
CA ALA A 168 28.28 19.04 55.73
C ALA A 168 29.24 19.42 56.88
N LYS A 169 30.56 19.30 56.67
CA LYS A 169 31.55 20.42 56.75
C LYS A 169 33.02 19.97 56.72
N LYS A 170 33.73 20.64 55.81
CA LYS A 170 35.06 21.29 55.91
C LYS A 170 36.36 20.49 56.10
N ARG A 171 37.29 20.94 55.25
CA ARG A 171 38.73 21.21 55.41
C ARG A 171 39.70 20.05 55.15
N ARG A 172 40.46 20.20 54.07
CA ARG A 172 41.87 20.60 54.19
C ARG A 172 42.28 21.50 53.04
#